data_AF-A0A3E0RCN0-F1
#
_entry.id   AF-A0A3E0RCN0-F1
#
_cell.length_a   1.000
_cell.length_b   1.000
_cell.length_c   1.000
_cell.angle_alpha   90.00
_cell.angle_beta   90.00
_cell.angle_gamma   90.00
#
_symmetry.space_group_name_H-M   'P 1'
#
loop_
_entity.id
_entity.type
_entity.pdbx_description
1 polymer ?
#
loop_
_entity_poly.entity_id
_entity_poly.type
_entity_poly.pdbx_seq_one_letter_code
_entity_poly.pdbx_strand_id
1 'polypeptide(L)' 'MGFEKHEVTMKFNGRAVKLLLDLLIDAHKDWSGGHPMEQEDLRILKNGFFRAYMDCVFTMEKDDK' A
#
# COMPACT_ATOMS: atom_id res chain seq x y z
N MET A 1 -11.52 -28.35 -4.62
CA MET A 1 -10.78 -27.69 -3.52
C MET A 1 -11.16 -26.23 -3.54
N GLY A 2 -11.84 -25.74 -2.51
CA GLY A 2 -12.21 -24.32 -2.43
C GLY A 2 -10.99 -23.49 -2.03
N PHE A 3 -10.81 -22.32 -2.66
CA PHE A 3 -9.79 -21.36 -2.23
C PHE A 3 -10.18 -20.85 -0.84
N GLU A 4 -9.44 -21.25 0.20
CA GLU A 4 -9.56 -20.62 1.51
C GLU A 4 -8.99 -19.21 1.42
N LYS A 5 -9.86 -18.21 1.59
CA LYS A 5 -9.48 -16.81 1.63
C LYS A 5 -8.85 -16.52 2.99
N HIS A 6 -7.53 -16.49 3.06
CA HIS A 6 -6.83 -16.09 4.27
C HIS A 6 -6.71 -14.56 4.31
N GLU A 7 -7.39 -13.93 5.26
CA GLU A 7 -7.24 -12.50 5.53
C GLU A 7 -6.15 -12.31 6.59
N VAL A 8 -5.13 -11.51 6.24
CA VAL A 8 -4.02 -11.18 7.15
C VAL A 8 -4.08 -9.70 7.46
N THR A 9 -4.24 -9.36 8.74
CA THR A 9 -4.27 -7.99 9.24
C THR A 9 -2.97 -7.69 9.98
N MET A 10 -2.23 -6.67 9.56
CA MET A 10 -1.00 -6.22 10.20
C MET A 10 -1.09 -4.72 10.55
N LYS A 11 -0.45 -4.31 11.65
CA LYS A 11 -0.32 -2.89 12.05
C LYS A 11 1.10 -2.42 11.77
N PHE A 12 1.22 -1.29 11.07
CA PHE A 12 2.49 -0.66 10.71
C PHE A 12 2.51 0.78 11.20
N ASN A 13 3.69 1.29 11.55
CA ASN A 13 3.87 2.73 11.74
C ASN A 13 4.00 3.45 10.39
N GLY A 14 3.81 4.77 10.36
CA GLY A 14 3.82 5.55 9.12
C GLY A 14 5.11 5.41 8.29
N ARG A 15 6.27 5.22 8.93
CA ARG A 15 7.55 5.02 8.24
C ARG A 15 7.59 3.67 7.50
N ALA A 16 7.08 2.61 8.11
CA ALA A 16 6.98 1.30 7.49
C ALA A 16 5.99 1.32 6.31
N VAL A 17 4.84 1.99 6.45
CA VAL A 17 3.87 2.17 5.35
C VAL A 17 4.50 2.93 4.17
N LYS A 18 5.25 4.00 4.45
CA LYS A 18 6.00 4.74 3.41
C LYS A 18 7.02 3.86 2.70
N LEU A 19 7.80 3.07 3.44
CA LEU A 19 8.79 2.17 2.85
C LEU A 19 8.14 1.14 1.91
N LEU A 20 7.00 0.57 2.31
CA LEU A 20 6.25 -0.36 1.47
C LEU A 20 5.73 0.30 0.18
N LEU A 21 5.25 1.55 0.27
CA LEU A 21 4.85 2.33 -0.89
C LEU A 21 6.03 2.58 -1.84
N ASP A 22 7.17 3.00 -1.31
CA ASP A 22 8.37 3.30 -2.10
C ASP A 22 8.87 2.04 -2.81
N LEU A 23 8.93 0.90 -2.11
CA LEU A 23 9.28 -0.40 -2.69
C LEU A 23 8.30 -0.83 -3.77
N LEU A 24 6.99 -0.64 -3.55
CA LEU A 24 5.97 -0.94 -4.56
C LEU A 24 6.14 -0.07 -5.81
N ILE A 25 6.46 1.21 -5.66
CA ILE A 25 6.73 2.09 -6.80
C ILE A 25 7.99 1.63 -7.53
N ASP A 26 9.07 1.38 -6.81
CA ASP A 26 10.37 1.01 -7.36
C ASP A 26 10.32 -0.31 -8.14
N ALA A 27 9.71 -1.35 -7.56
CA ALA A 27 9.53 -2.65 -8.21
C ALA A 27 8.74 -2.57 -9.53
N HIS A 28 7.96 -1.50 -9.74
CA HIS A 28 7.14 -1.31 -10.92
C HIS A 28 7.63 -0.18 -11.84
N LYS A 29 8.80 0.43 -11.59
CA LYS A 29 9.35 1.47 -12.48
C LYS A 29 9.65 0.97 -13.88
N ASP A 30 10.26 -0.21 -13.96
CA ASP A 30 10.66 -0.85 -15.22
C ASP A 30 9.69 -1.93 -15.68
N TRP A 31 8.53 -2.02 -15.03
CA TRP A 31 7.50 -2.97 -15.44
C TRP A 31 6.89 -2.51 -16.77
N SER A 32 7.00 -3.34 -17.80
CA SER A 32 6.51 -3.06 -19.16
C SER A 32 4.99 -2.96 -19.29
N GLY A 33 4.26 -2.99 -18.16
CA GLY A 33 2.82 -3.16 -18.10
C GLY A 33 2.43 -4.63 -18.20
N GLY A 34 1.47 -5.04 -17.36
CA GLY A 34 0.87 -6.37 -17.36
C GLY A 34 -0.55 -6.38 -17.92
N HIS A 35 -1.29 -7.44 -17.62
CA HIS A 35 -2.71 -7.54 -17.98
C HIS A 35 -3.53 -6.40 -17.34
N PRO A 36 -4.66 -5.98 -17.93
CA PRO A 36 -5.48 -4.90 -17.39
C PRO A 36 -5.87 -5.08 -15.91
N MET A 37 -6.12 -6.31 -15.46
CA MET A 37 -6.39 -6.60 -14.04
C MET A 37 -5.18 -6.31 -13.15
N GLU A 38 -3.97 -6.71 -13.56
CA GLU A 38 -2.75 -6.49 -12.77
C GLU A 38 -2.45 -4.98 -12.64
N GLN A 39 -2.74 -4.20 -13.69
CA GLN A 39 -2.59 -2.75 -13.65
C GLN A 39 -3.60 -2.10 -12.70
N GLU A 40 -4.84 -2.58 -12.68
CA GLU A 40 -5.87 -2.10 -11.77
C GLU A 40 -5.56 -2.49 -10.31
N ASP A 41 -5.11 -3.72 -10.07
CA ASP A 41 -4.67 -4.18 -8.75
C ASP A 41 -3.48 -3.35 -8.25
N LEU A 42 -2.51 -3.05 -9.11
CA LEU A 42 -1.39 -2.17 -8.77
C LEU A 42 -1.87 -0.76 -8.43
N ARG A 43 -2.83 -0.21 -9.16
CA ARG A 43 -3.42 1.11 -8.90
C ARG A 43 -4.12 1.12 -7.53
N ILE A 44 -4.87 0.08 -7.21
CA ILE A 44 -5.54 -0.09 -5.91
C ILE A 44 -4.50 -0.16 -4.78
N LEU A 45 -3.45 -0.96 -4.94
CA LEU A 45 -2.38 -1.10 -3.95
C LEU A 45 -1.65 0.23 -3.70
N LYS A 46 -1.21 0.92 -4.75
CA LYS A 46 -0.54 2.24 -4.63
C LYS A 46 -1.41 3.25 -3.89
N ASN A 47 -2.69 3.34 -4.25
CA ASN A 47 -3.63 4.25 -3.60
C ASN A 47 -3.89 3.88 -2.14
N GLY A 48 -4.01 2.58 -1.84
CA GLY A 48 -4.21 2.07 -0.48
C GLY A 48 -3.04 2.42 0.44
N PHE A 49 -1.81 2.13 0.01
CA PHE A 49 -0.60 2.46 0.78
C PHE A 49 -0.40 3.97 0.93
N PHE A 50 -0.62 4.75 -0.12
CA PHE A 50 -0.53 6.21 -0.04
C PHE A 50 -1.53 6.79 0.96
N ARG A 51 -2.79 6.35 0.93
CA ARG A 51 -3.81 6.78 1.90
C ARG A 51 -3.42 6.39 3.32
N ALA A 52 -3.00 5.15 3.55
CA ALA A 52 -2.56 4.69 4.86
C ALA A 52 -1.36 5.50 5.39
N TYR A 53 -0.45 5.91 4.51
CA TYR A 53 0.67 6.79 4.88
C TYR A 53 0.19 8.19 5.28
N MET A 54 -0.68 8.81 4.47
CA MET A 54 -1.23 10.13 4.76
C MET A 54 -2.04 10.13 6.07
N ASP A 55 -2.85 9.09 6.30
CA ASP A 55 -3.60 8.92 7.54
C ASP A 55 -2.63 8.90 8.74
N CYS A 56 -1.52 8.17 8.65
CA CYS A 56 -0.50 8.14 9.71
C CYS A 56 0.12 9.52 9.98
N VAL A 57 0.41 10.30 8.93
CA VAL A 57 0.97 11.65 9.06
C VAL A 57 -0.03 12.60 9.72
N PHE A 58 -1.29 12.60 9.28
CA PHE A 58 -2.32 13.49 9.82
C PHE A 58 -2.79 13.11 11.22
N THR A 59 -2.69 11.84 11.62
CA THR A 59 -2.94 11.43 13.00
C THR A 59 -1.83 11.89 13.94
N MET A 60 -0.57 11.90 13.50
CA MET A 60 0.54 12.42 14.32
C MET A 60 0.38 13.91 14.63
N GLU A 61 -0.12 14.73 13.69
CA GLU A 61 -0.39 16.15 13.93
C GLU A 61 -1.52 16.41 14.96
N LYS A 62 -2.37 15.42 15.24
CA LYS A 62 -3.46 15.54 16.21
C LYS A 62 -3.05 15.16 17.63
N ASP A 63 -2.06 14.30 17.80
CA ASP A 63 -1.58 13.86 19.11
C ASP A 63 -0.58 14.85 19.75
N ASP A 64 -0.07 15.84 18.98
CA ASP A 64 0.82 16.91 19.45
C ASP A 64 0.08 18.19 19.94
N LYS A 65 -1.21 18.10 20.28
CA LYS A 65 -2.00 19.21 20.85
C LYS A 65 -2.69 18.88 22.18
#